data_AF-A0A2D0AI76-F1
#
_entry.id   AF-A0A2D0AI76-F1
#
_cell.length_a   1.000
_cell.length_b   1.000
_cell.length_c   1.000
_cell.angle_alpha   90.00
_cell.angle_beta   90.00
_cell.angle_gamma   90.00
#
_symmetry.space_group_name_H-M   'P 1'
#
loop_
_entity.id
_entity.type
_entity.pdbx_description
1 polymer ?
#
loop_
_entity_poly.entity_id
_entity_poly.type
_entity_poly.pdbx_seq_one_letter_code
_entity_poly.pdbx_strand_id
1 'polypeptide(L)'
;MFLVSHSEGGACAAGMADYLHNQGIKIGEHVLLSPDEGDEFSINPAIPSYQLLYMFFGSIYNPLGMATKAVKFRRWGDYYAVVDWVVNEHRIEGVKKKGIVHYQDSGWGGVHGFTNGYDIFDKVSDLKEVQVFDAIGEYDKKVYSGKQQTKTTNGYKFYRIDNEYIIFNCPPIIKI
;
A
#
# COMPACT_ATOMS: atom_id res chain seq x y z
N MET A 1 -11.39 -19.69 -8.01
CA MET A 1 -11.98 -18.92 -6.89
C MET A 1 -11.04 -17.79 -6.54
N PHE A 2 -11.56 -16.61 -6.22
CA PHE A 2 -10.79 -15.46 -5.77
C PHE A 2 -11.29 -15.04 -4.40
N LEU A 3 -10.36 -14.62 -3.53
CA LEU A 3 -10.68 -14.10 -2.21
C LEU A 3 -10.33 -12.62 -2.17
N VAL A 4 -11.22 -11.83 -1.59
CA VAL A 4 -11.00 -10.41 -1.33
C VAL A 4 -11.40 -10.17 0.11
N SER A 5 -10.52 -9.54 0.88
CA SER A 5 -10.75 -9.26 2.30
C SER A 5 -10.31 -7.84 2.62
N HIS A 6 -11.04 -7.19 3.53
CA HIS A 6 -10.74 -5.85 4.02
C HIS A 6 -10.65 -5.85 5.55
N SER A 7 -9.76 -5.02 6.11
CA SER A 7 -9.61 -4.82 7.55
C SER A 7 -9.47 -6.15 8.34
N GLU A 8 -10.19 -6.36 9.44
CA GLU A 8 -10.10 -7.58 10.26
C GLU A 8 -10.51 -8.86 9.49
N GLY A 9 -11.22 -8.70 8.36
CA GLY A 9 -11.53 -9.79 7.44
C GLY A 9 -10.28 -10.44 6.83
N GLY A 10 -9.12 -9.77 6.86
CA GLY A 10 -7.84 -10.26 6.35
C GLY A 10 -7.39 -11.58 7.00
N ALA A 11 -7.30 -11.61 8.33
CA ALA A 11 -6.86 -12.78 9.08
C ALA A 11 -7.84 -13.94 8.94
N CYS A 12 -9.15 -13.67 9.01
CA CYS A 12 -10.19 -14.68 8.80
C CYS A 12 -10.11 -15.29 7.39
N ALA A 13 -9.98 -14.46 6.36
CA ALA A 13 -9.84 -14.93 4.99
C ALA A 13 -8.56 -15.74 4.76
N ALA A 14 -7.46 -15.41 5.44
CA ALA A 14 -6.22 -16.19 5.41
C ALA A 14 -6.44 -17.63 5.91
N GLY A 15 -7.07 -17.79 7.08
CA GLY A 15 -7.37 -19.12 7.63
C GLY A 15 -8.34 -19.93 6.74
N MET A 16 -9.33 -19.26 6.16
CA MET A 16 -10.25 -19.90 5.20
C MET A 16 -9.54 -20.30 3.90
N ALA A 17 -8.61 -19.47 3.42
CA ALA A 17 -7.80 -19.77 2.24
C ALA A 17 -6.96 -21.03 2.46
N ASP A 18 -6.34 -21.17 3.64
CA ASP A 18 -5.56 -22.36 4.01
C ASP A 18 -6.42 -23.60 4.11
N TYR A 19 -7.57 -23.51 4.77
CA TYR A 19 -8.51 -24.62 4.84
C TYR A 19 -8.90 -25.11 3.44
N LEU A 20 -9.31 -24.20 2.56
CA LEU A 20 -9.74 -24.53 1.20
C LEU A 20 -8.58 -25.12 0.36
N HIS A 21 -7.39 -24.54 0.46
CA HIS A 21 -6.19 -25.06 -0.19
C HIS A 21 -5.86 -26.48 0.27
N ASN A 22 -5.93 -26.75 1.57
CA ASN A 22 -5.69 -28.08 2.14
C ASN A 22 -6.73 -29.12 1.72
N GLN A 23 -7.93 -28.69 1.31
CA GLN A 23 -8.95 -29.54 0.68
C GLN A 23 -8.74 -29.72 -0.84
N GLY A 24 -7.63 -29.24 -1.39
CA GLY A 24 -7.32 -29.33 -2.82
C GLY A 24 -8.08 -28.33 -3.69
N ILE A 25 -8.75 -27.34 -3.09
CA ILE A 25 -9.47 -26.29 -3.83
C ILE A 25 -8.47 -25.25 -4.32
N LYS A 26 -8.40 -25.07 -5.65
CA LYS A 26 -7.51 -24.09 -6.26
C LYS A 26 -8.03 -22.67 -6.03
N ILE A 27 -7.28 -21.91 -5.24
CA ILE A 27 -7.43 -20.47 -5.09
C ILE A 27 -6.59 -19.79 -6.17
N GLY A 28 -7.23 -18.91 -6.94
CA GLY A 28 -6.56 -18.14 -8.00
C GLY A 28 -5.70 -17.07 -7.39
N GLU A 29 -6.31 -16.17 -6.62
CA GLU A 29 -5.61 -15.09 -5.90
C GLU A 29 -6.36 -14.71 -4.62
N HIS A 30 -5.64 -14.12 -3.68
CA HIS A 30 -6.17 -13.48 -2.48
C HIS A 30 -5.72 -12.01 -2.43
N VAL A 31 -6.67 -11.08 -2.50
CA VAL A 31 -6.41 -9.65 -2.39
C VAL A 31 -6.75 -9.19 -0.97
N LEU A 32 -5.76 -8.60 -0.30
CA LEU A 32 -5.87 -8.11 1.08
C LEU A 32 -5.82 -6.59 1.07
N LEU A 33 -6.91 -5.96 1.50
CA LEU A 33 -7.16 -4.53 1.40
C LEU A 33 -7.12 -3.94 2.80
N SER A 34 -6.13 -3.09 3.10
CA SER A 34 -5.95 -2.55 4.46
C SER A 34 -6.17 -3.59 5.58
N PRO A 35 -5.52 -4.77 5.54
CA PRO A 35 -5.79 -5.82 6.53
C PRO A 35 -5.25 -5.43 7.90
N ASP A 36 -6.13 -5.34 8.89
CA ASP A 36 -5.79 -5.13 10.29
C ASP A 36 -4.85 -6.23 10.78
N GLU A 37 -4.07 -5.93 11.81
CA GLU A 37 -3.17 -6.92 12.44
C GLU A 37 -2.18 -7.53 11.43
N GLY A 38 -1.78 -6.74 10.43
CA GLY A 38 -0.96 -7.21 9.31
C GLY A 38 0.43 -7.75 9.69
N ASP A 39 0.81 -7.71 10.96
CA ASP A 39 2.00 -8.31 11.56
C ASP A 39 1.69 -9.45 12.57
N GLU A 40 0.43 -9.81 12.76
CA GLU A 40 -0.01 -10.87 13.71
C GLU A 40 -0.44 -12.17 13.02
N PHE A 41 -0.54 -12.18 11.68
CA PHE A 41 -0.85 -13.38 10.90
C PHE A 41 0.01 -13.49 9.65
N SER A 42 -0.06 -14.67 9.02
CA SER A 42 0.65 -14.99 7.79
C SER A 42 -0.31 -15.54 6.74
N ILE A 43 0.16 -15.50 5.50
CA ILE A 43 -0.54 -16.04 4.34
C ILE A 43 0.27 -17.20 3.79
N ASN A 44 -0.41 -18.30 3.45
CA ASN A 44 0.23 -19.41 2.77
C ASN A 44 0.83 -18.93 1.44
N PRO A 45 2.17 -18.99 1.28
CA PRO A 45 2.86 -18.44 0.12
C PRO A 45 2.58 -19.20 -1.18
N ALA A 46 1.97 -20.39 -1.11
CA ALA A 46 1.48 -21.11 -2.29
C ALA A 46 0.27 -20.42 -2.94
N ILE A 47 -0.41 -19.53 -2.22
CA ILE A 47 -1.56 -18.78 -2.72
C ILE A 47 -1.08 -17.41 -3.21
N PRO A 48 -1.26 -17.06 -4.50
CA PRO A 48 -0.85 -15.75 -5.02
C PRO A 48 -1.62 -14.62 -4.32
N SER A 49 -0.93 -13.91 -3.43
CA SER A 49 -1.59 -12.95 -2.53
C SER A 49 -0.99 -11.56 -2.61
N TYR A 50 -1.85 -10.53 -2.66
CA TYR A 50 -1.45 -9.14 -2.86
C TYR A 50 -2.06 -8.26 -1.77
N GLN A 51 -1.20 -7.55 -1.05
CA GLN A 51 -1.60 -6.62 0.01
C GLN A 51 -1.57 -5.19 -0.53
N LEU A 52 -2.66 -4.44 -0.35
CA LEU A 52 -2.75 -3.05 -0.77
C LEU A 52 -3.23 -2.16 0.38
N LEU A 53 -2.56 -1.03 0.56
CA LEU A 53 -2.92 0.02 1.50
C LEU A 53 -2.93 1.37 0.80
N TYR A 54 -3.55 2.38 1.43
CA TYR A 54 -3.47 3.77 0.98
C TYR A 54 -2.62 4.63 1.90
N MET A 55 -2.18 5.75 1.33
CA MET A 55 -1.59 6.86 2.05
C MET A 55 -1.90 8.18 1.34
N PHE A 56 -1.85 9.29 2.05
CA PHE A 56 -1.84 10.63 1.45
C PHE A 56 -0.75 11.50 2.08
N PHE A 57 -0.44 12.63 1.44
CA PHE A 57 0.45 13.62 2.00
C PHE A 57 -0.34 14.77 2.63
N GLY A 58 -0.10 15.03 3.91
CA GLY A 58 -0.61 16.20 4.63
C GLY A 58 0.46 17.28 4.77
N SER A 59 0.08 18.56 4.66
CA SER A 59 1.03 19.66 4.88
C SER A 59 1.45 19.75 6.34
N ILE A 60 2.73 19.99 6.61
CA ILE A 60 3.20 20.29 7.98
C ILE A 60 2.62 21.59 8.55
N TYR A 61 2.15 22.50 7.69
CA TYR A 61 1.60 23.80 8.07
C TYR A 61 0.10 23.79 8.34
N ASN A 62 -0.59 22.74 7.90
CA ASN A 62 -1.98 22.49 8.24
C ASN A 62 -2.01 21.21 9.08
N PRO A 63 -1.73 21.28 10.40
CA PRO A 63 -1.82 20.14 11.29
C PRO A 63 -3.30 19.78 11.47
N LEU A 64 -3.86 19.16 10.43
CA LEU A 64 -5.24 18.70 10.32
C LEU A 64 -5.46 17.66 11.41
N GLY A 65 -5.87 18.09 12.62
CA GLY A 65 -6.24 17.19 13.71
C GLY A 65 -5.21 16.12 14.12
N MET A 66 -3.94 16.19 13.66
CA MET A 66 -2.89 15.16 13.85
C MET A 66 -2.30 15.16 15.27
N ALA A 67 -3.11 15.48 16.27
CA ALA A 67 -2.77 15.35 17.68
C ALA A 67 -3.01 13.91 18.17
N THR A 68 -2.51 12.91 17.45
CA THR A 68 -2.45 11.54 17.96
C THR A 68 -0.99 11.14 18.10
N LYS A 69 -0.50 11.20 19.35
CA LYS A 69 0.86 10.82 19.79
C LYS A 69 1.27 9.37 19.48
N ALA A 70 0.46 8.62 18.74
CA ALA A 70 0.63 7.21 18.42
C ALA A 70 1.07 6.95 16.96
N VAL A 71 0.95 7.91 16.04
CA VAL A 71 1.23 7.64 14.61
C VAL A 71 2.57 8.25 14.20
N LYS A 72 3.50 7.39 13.78
CA LYS A 72 4.83 7.80 13.29
C LYS A 72 4.73 8.20 11.81
N PHE A 73 4.45 9.47 11.54
CA PHE A 73 4.46 9.98 10.17
C PHE A 73 5.89 10.17 9.64
N ARG A 74 6.15 9.70 8.42
CA ARG A 74 7.42 10.01 7.73
C ARG A 74 7.33 11.39 7.09
N ARG A 75 8.32 12.25 7.33
CA ARG A 75 8.41 13.59 6.70
C ARG A 75 9.09 13.51 5.33
N TRP A 76 8.53 14.20 4.35
CA TRP A 76 9.04 14.39 2.99
C TRP A 76 8.98 15.88 2.63
N GLY A 77 10.08 16.61 2.85
CA GLY A 77 10.10 18.08 2.69
C GLY A 77 9.10 18.75 3.64
N ASP A 78 8.12 19.45 3.09
CA ASP A 78 7.08 20.17 3.84
C ASP A 78 5.78 19.36 4.03
N TYR A 79 5.87 18.04 3.90
CA TYR A 79 4.73 17.14 4.01
C TYR A 79 4.99 15.95 4.95
N TYR A 80 3.93 15.48 5.60
CA TYR A 80 3.87 14.21 6.29
C TYR A 80 3.18 13.17 5.41
N ALA A 81 3.81 12.00 5.26
CA ALA A 81 3.16 10.81 4.72
C ALA A 81 2.23 10.23 5.79
N VAL A 82 0.93 10.37 5.56
CA VAL A 82 -0.13 9.78 6.38
C VAL A 82 -0.49 8.44 5.76
N VAL A 83 0.07 7.38 6.32
CA VAL A 83 -0.27 6.01 5.97
C VAL A 83 -1.49 5.57 6.78
N ASP A 84 -2.20 4.55 6.30
CA ASP A 84 -3.21 3.82 7.07
C ASP A 84 -2.71 3.57 8.50
N TRP A 85 -3.29 4.21 9.52
CA TRP A 85 -2.79 4.14 10.90
C TRP A 85 -3.21 2.87 11.62
N VAL A 86 -4.16 2.11 11.07
CA VAL A 86 -4.61 0.84 11.63
C VAL A 86 -3.57 -0.23 11.30
N VAL A 87 -3.19 -0.32 10.02
CA VAL A 87 -2.22 -1.30 9.54
C VAL A 87 -0.78 -0.77 9.53
N ASN A 88 -0.60 0.54 9.65
CA ASN A 88 0.66 1.24 9.44
C ASN A 88 1.33 0.83 8.11
N GLU A 89 2.63 0.58 8.15
CA GLU A 89 3.38 0.03 7.02
C GLU A 89 3.67 -1.48 7.21
N HIS A 90 2.90 -2.19 8.05
CA HIS A 90 3.11 -3.63 8.29
C HIS A 90 2.86 -4.46 7.04
N ARG A 91 3.74 -5.43 6.80
CA ARG A 91 3.64 -6.39 5.70
C ARG A 91 3.26 -7.74 6.29
N ILE A 92 2.20 -8.33 5.75
CA ILE A 92 1.81 -9.68 6.12
C ILE A 92 2.85 -10.67 5.60
N GLU A 93 3.28 -11.59 6.46
CA GLU A 93 4.21 -12.64 6.06
C GLU A 93 3.60 -13.53 4.98
N GLY A 94 4.39 -13.91 3.97
CA GLY A 94 3.95 -14.81 2.90
C GLY A 94 3.19 -14.14 1.74
N VAL A 95 2.79 -12.87 1.85
CA VAL A 95 2.21 -12.16 0.69
C VAL A 95 3.25 -12.05 -0.44
N LYS A 96 2.79 -12.25 -1.67
CA LYS A 96 3.63 -12.18 -2.87
C LYS A 96 4.14 -10.76 -3.09
N LYS A 97 3.27 -9.76 -2.89
CA LYS A 97 3.63 -8.36 -3.08
C LYS A 97 2.76 -7.44 -2.23
N LYS A 98 3.37 -6.36 -1.73
CA LYS A 98 2.68 -5.30 -1.00
C LYS A 98 2.83 -3.97 -1.75
N GLY A 99 1.75 -3.20 -1.84
CA GLY A 99 1.77 -1.82 -2.32
C GLY A 99 1.12 -0.88 -1.33
N ILE A 100 1.71 0.31 -1.15
CA ILE A 100 1.04 1.46 -0.53
C ILE A 100 0.82 2.48 -1.63
N VAL A 101 -0.43 2.68 -2.04
CA VAL A 101 -0.81 3.61 -3.11
C VAL A 101 -0.91 5.03 -2.53
N HIS A 102 -0.33 6.00 -3.24
CA HIS A 102 -0.59 7.40 -2.94
C HIS A 102 -1.98 7.77 -3.46
N TYR A 103 -2.90 8.05 -2.53
CA TYR A 103 -4.27 8.43 -2.83
C TYR A 103 -4.65 9.70 -2.04
N GLN A 104 -4.41 10.85 -2.66
CA GLN A 104 -4.46 12.16 -2.00
C GLN A 104 -5.83 12.48 -1.37
N ASP A 105 -6.92 12.06 -2.01
CA ASP A 105 -8.30 12.37 -1.61
C ASP A 105 -8.86 11.44 -0.52
N SER A 106 -8.07 10.46 -0.05
CA SER A 106 -8.49 9.55 1.03
C SER A 106 -8.77 10.27 2.35
N GLY A 107 -7.98 11.30 2.67
CA GLY A 107 -8.03 11.96 3.97
C GLY A 107 -7.81 10.98 5.13
N TRP A 108 -8.11 11.41 6.37
CA TRP A 108 -7.95 10.54 7.54
C TRP A 108 -8.81 9.28 7.39
N GLY A 109 -10.14 9.34 7.57
CA GLY A 109 -11.00 8.15 7.52
C GLY A 109 -10.81 7.23 6.31
N GLY A 110 -10.49 7.79 5.13
CA GLY A 110 -10.40 7.03 3.89
C GLY A 110 -9.10 6.26 3.66
N VAL A 111 -7.98 6.58 4.32
CA VAL A 111 -6.73 5.78 4.10
C VAL A 111 -6.89 4.33 4.51
N HIS A 112 -7.76 4.07 5.48
CA HIS A 112 -8.13 2.74 5.89
C HIS A 112 -9.40 2.25 5.19
N GLY A 113 -10.46 3.07 5.22
CA GLY A 113 -11.79 2.64 4.80
C GLY A 113 -12.03 2.57 3.28
N PHE A 114 -11.31 3.33 2.45
CA PHE A 114 -11.65 3.47 1.02
C PHE A 114 -11.01 2.41 0.12
N THR A 115 -10.21 1.51 0.69
CA THR A 115 -9.66 0.40 -0.10
C THR A 115 -10.72 -0.60 -0.55
N ASN A 116 -11.99 -0.45 -0.16
CA ASN A 116 -13.14 -1.24 -0.62
C ASN A 116 -13.87 -0.68 -1.87
N GLY A 117 -13.37 0.42 -2.46
CA GLY A 117 -13.94 1.02 -3.68
C GLY A 117 -13.74 0.16 -4.95
N TYR A 118 -14.54 0.39 -6.00
CA TYR A 118 -14.46 -0.40 -7.25
C TYR A 118 -13.13 -0.22 -8.00
N ASP A 119 -12.50 0.95 -7.86
CA ASP A 119 -11.24 1.33 -8.49
C ASP A 119 -10.03 0.64 -7.82
N ILE A 120 -10.25 -0.16 -6.78
CA ILE A 120 -9.21 -0.94 -6.11
C ILE A 120 -8.62 -1.99 -7.04
N PHE A 121 -9.43 -2.59 -7.93
CA PHE A 121 -8.97 -3.67 -8.79
C PHE A 121 -7.96 -3.18 -9.83
N ASP A 122 -8.10 -1.93 -10.30
CA ASP A 122 -7.12 -1.31 -11.18
C ASP A 122 -5.79 -1.06 -10.46
N LYS A 123 -5.84 -0.65 -9.18
CA LYS A 123 -4.65 -0.48 -8.33
C LYS A 123 -3.96 -1.81 -8.03
N VAL A 124 -4.74 -2.88 -7.80
CA VAL A 124 -4.22 -4.23 -7.62
C VAL A 124 -3.61 -4.76 -8.92
N SER A 125 -4.22 -4.47 -10.07
CA SER A 125 -3.67 -4.78 -11.39
C SER A 125 -2.31 -4.10 -11.59
N ASP A 126 -2.24 -2.79 -11.32
CA ASP A 126 -0.99 -2.04 -11.39
C ASP A 126 0.06 -2.56 -10.38
N LEU A 127 -0.36 -2.97 -9.18
CA LEU A 127 0.55 -3.58 -8.20
C LEU A 127 1.18 -4.87 -8.73
N LYS A 128 0.44 -5.67 -9.49
CA LYS A 128 0.97 -6.90 -10.11
C LYS A 128 1.98 -6.59 -11.22
N GLU A 129 1.73 -5.55 -12.00
CA GLU A 129 2.56 -5.14 -13.14
C GLU A 129 3.83 -4.39 -12.74
N VAL A 130 3.73 -3.50 -11.75
CA VAL A 130 4.76 -2.49 -11.44
C VAL A 130 6.10 -3.12 -11.08
N GLN A 131 7.20 -2.57 -11.60
CA GLN A 131 8.56 -2.96 -11.22
C GLN A 131 9.29 -1.78 -10.60
N VAL A 132 10.24 -2.07 -9.71
CA VAL A 132 11.05 -1.06 -9.02
C VAL A 132 12.47 -1.09 -9.59
N PHE A 133 13.05 0.08 -9.85
CA PHE A 133 14.42 0.22 -10.36
C PHE A 133 15.11 1.45 -9.76
N ASP A 134 16.44 1.46 -9.79
CA ASP A 134 17.24 2.63 -9.37
C ASP A 134 17.21 3.71 -10.44
N ALA A 135 16.99 4.95 -10.02
CA ALA A 135 16.94 6.10 -10.90
C ALA A 135 17.64 7.31 -10.29
N ILE A 136 18.13 8.18 -11.18
CA ILE A 136 18.66 9.51 -10.87
C ILE A 136 17.88 10.50 -11.73
N GLY A 137 17.44 11.59 -11.14
CA GLY A 137 16.76 12.67 -11.84
C GLY A 137 17.05 14.03 -11.22
N GLU A 138 16.63 15.09 -11.90
CA GLU A 138 16.75 16.45 -11.42
C GLU A 138 15.37 17.10 -11.36
N TYR A 139 15.07 17.75 -10.25
CA TYR A 139 13.86 18.55 -10.08
C TYR A 139 14.21 19.82 -9.31
N ASP A 140 13.77 20.98 -9.82
CA ASP A 140 14.08 22.29 -9.23
C ASP A 140 15.59 22.50 -8.96
N LYS A 141 16.43 22.14 -9.95
CA LYS A 141 17.89 22.20 -9.87
C LYS A 141 18.53 21.34 -8.77
N LYS A 142 17.77 20.44 -8.16
CA LYS A 142 18.25 19.47 -7.17
C LYS A 142 18.27 18.09 -7.79
N VAL A 143 19.39 17.40 -7.61
CA VAL A 143 19.56 16.01 -8.02
C VAL A 143 18.93 15.10 -6.96
N TYR A 144 18.12 14.15 -7.39
CA TYR A 144 17.50 13.11 -6.58
C TYR A 144 17.92 11.75 -7.10
N SER A 145 18.26 10.85 -6.19
CA SER A 145 18.54 9.45 -6.49
C SER A 145 17.76 8.54 -5.56
N GLY A 146 17.38 7.36 -6.04
CA GLY A 146 16.66 6.37 -5.27
C GLY A 146 15.80 5.47 -6.13
N LYS A 147 14.81 4.83 -5.52
CA LYS A 147 13.92 3.91 -6.23
C LYS A 147 12.82 4.67 -6.98
N GLN A 148 12.56 4.22 -8.20
CA GLN A 148 11.47 4.62 -9.06
C GLN A 148 10.65 3.39 -9.46
N GLN A 149 9.41 3.62 -9.90
CA GLN A 149 8.55 2.59 -10.45
C GLN A 149 8.42 2.68 -11.99
N THR A 150 8.14 1.54 -12.63
CA THR A 150 7.74 1.52 -14.04
C THR A 150 6.36 2.16 -14.23
N LYS A 151 6.07 2.63 -15.45
CA LYS A 151 4.69 2.93 -15.84
C LYS A 151 3.89 1.62 -15.85
N THR A 152 2.63 1.73 -15.47
CA THR A 152 1.65 0.64 -15.43
C THR A 152 0.44 1.01 -16.27
N THR A 153 -0.39 0.03 -16.57
CA THR A 153 -1.58 0.16 -17.40
C THR A 153 -2.52 1.26 -16.92
N ASN A 154 -2.81 1.34 -15.62
CA ASN A 154 -3.73 2.34 -15.06
C ASN A 154 -3.02 3.57 -14.47
N GLY A 155 -1.68 3.57 -14.46
CA GLY A 155 -0.86 4.71 -14.08
C GLY A 155 -0.90 5.09 -12.59
N TYR A 156 -1.28 4.18 -11.70
CA TYR A 156 -1.29 4.45 -10.26
C TYR A 156 0.12 4.59 -9.69
N LYS A 157 0.27 5.56 -8.79
CA LYS A 157 1.52 5.86 -8.10
C LYS A 157 1.56 5.15 -6.76
N PHE A 158 2.63 4.41 -6.53
CA PHE A 158 2.90 3.79 -5.25
C PHE A 158 3.86 4.68 -4.47
N TYR A 159 3.54 4.92 -3.20
CA TYR A 159 4.45 5.48 -2.21
C TYR A 159 5.52 4.44 -1.82
N ARG A 160 5.11 3.18 -1.70
CA ARG A 160 5.98 2.08 -1.33
C ARG A 160 5.57 0.79 -2.05
N ILE A 161 6.55 0.03 -2.50
CA ILE A 161 6.37 -1.32 -3.04
C ILE A 161 7.28 -2.27 -2.26
N ASP A 162 6.69 -3.27 -1.63
CA ASP A 162 7.35 -4.14 -0.68
C ASP A 162 8.14 -3.34 0.38
N ASN A 163 9.47 -3.44 0.38
CA ASN A 163 10.32 -2.72 1.32
C ASN A 163 10.81 -1.36 0.80
N GLU A 164 10.59 -1.05 -0.47
CA GLU A 164 11.21 0.06 -1.19
C GLU A 164 10.30 1.30 -1.27
N TYR A 165 10.80 2.45 -0.83
CA TYR A 165 10.11 3.73 -1.01
C TYR A 165 10.34 4.27 -2.42
N ILE A 166 9.27 4.63 -3.12
CA ILE A 166 9.36 5.18 -4.48
C ILE A 166 9.60 6.69 -4.34
N ILE A 167 10.88 7.06 -4.22
CA ILE A 167 11.32 8.43 -3.88
C ILE A 167 10.74 9.46 -4.86
N PHE A 168 10.64 9.10 -6.14
CA PHE A 168 10.13 9.97 -7.20
C PHE A 168 8.61 10.22 -7.12
N ASN A 169 7.89 9.46 -6.30
CA ASN A 169 6.49 9.71 -5.98
C ASN A 169 6.31 10.41 -4.63
N CYS A 170 7.41 10.79 -3.97
CA CYS A 170 7.37 11.50 -2.69
C CYS A 170 7.72 12.99 -2.91
N PRO A 171 7.15 13.91 -2.12
CA PRO A 171 7.54 15.32 -2.18
C PRO A 171 9.04 15.49 -1.87
N PRO A 172 9.72 16.48 -2.47
CA PRO A 172 9.18 17.56 -3.31
C PRO A 172 9.03 17.20 -4.80
N ILE A 173 9.33 15.97 -5.20
CA ILE A 173 9.31 15.54 -6.61
C ILE A 173 7.86 15.45 -7.10
N ILE A 174 6.96 14.93 -6.27
CA ILE A 174 5.52 15.02 -6.52
C ILE A 174 5.00 16.39 -6.04
N LYS A 175 4.36 17.12 -6.94
CA LYS A 175 3.50 18.24 -6.54
C LYS A 175 2.18 17.66 -6.04
N ILE A 176 1.73 18.12 -4.88
CA ILE A 176 0.43 17.78 -4.29
C ILE A 176 -0.65 18.64 -4.92
#